data_AF-A0ABD2X062-F1
#
_entry.id   AF-A0ABD2X062-F1
#
_cell.length_a   1.000
_cell.length_b   1.000
_cell.length_c   1.000
_cell.angle_alpha   90.00
_cell.angle_beta   90.00
_cell.angle_gamma   90.00
#
_symmetry.space_group_name_H-M   'P 1'
#
loop_
_entity.id
_entity.type
_entity.pdbx_description
1 polymer ?
#
loop_
_entity_poly.entity_id
_entity_poly.type
_entity_poly.pdbx_seq_one_letter_code
_entity_poly.pdbx_strand_id
1 'polypeptide(L)'
;MDLQPSTQQSEEAPQSNADGTNGTEPPVNNQEVELEPPAELDHINTGLLEYLHRTTEGKVILKHYEKCSSMQPPQPMDKNVRSKLARLVIKREKDFVVKKISADEILEKFIITKDRFMILANEIERIFQRENASTYFVPFHQEGKEVTQQSGKLHYHFGYLKDSMKEDGLLMRKEIIDIDQPIISSTDEEKILWLSENVDPWTEVEEYWRDTLIIRRDLFLRNPDFTVHAYFEKFKCLSMQQGKELQTRSKSTTLLLFLSMVMISGVYSTS
;
A
#
# COMPACT_ATOMS: atom_id res chain seq x y z
N MET A 1 64.44 -39.16 19.79
CA MET A 1 64.36 -38.10 20.81
C MET A 1 63.00 -37.44 20.67
N ASP A 2 61.91 -38.18 20.91
CA ASP A 2 61.42 -38.63 22.23
C ASP A 2 60.88 -37.43 23.02
N LEU A 3 59.70 -37.42 23.63
CA LEU A 3 58.65 -38.41 23.89
C LEU A 3 57.43 -37.57 24.35
N GLN A 4 56.23 -37.86 23.85
CA GLN A 4 54.99 -37.77 24.64
C GLN A 4 55.10 -38.79 25.81
N PRO A 5 54.31 -38.76 26.93
CA PRO A 5 52.84 -38.73 26.86
C PRO A 5 52.03 -38.34 28.13
N SER A 6 50.69 -38.42 28.01
CA SER A 6 49.70 -39.05 28.93
C SER A 6 49.54 -38.55 30.39
N THR A 7 48.39 -38.59 31.08
CA THR A 7 47.19 -39.47 31.06
C THR A 7 46.16 -38.86 32.05
N GLN A 8 44.84 -38.80 31.75
CA GLN A 8 43.73 -39.64 32.29
C GLN A 8 43.45 -39.45 33.81
N GLN A 9 42.24 -39.59 34.38
CA GLN A 9 41.03 -40.36 34.07
C GLN A 9 39.92 -40.00 35.10
N SER A 10 38.65 -40.24 34.71
CA SER A 10 37.53 -40.89 35.49
C SER A 10 37.14 -40.39 36.89
N GLU A 11 35.97 -40.61 37.50
CA GLU A 11 34.72 -41.41 37.41
C GLU A 11 33.82 -40.73 38.50
N GLU A 12 32.50 -40.75 38.60
CA GLU A 12 31.56 -41.87 38.73
C GLU A 12 30.16 -41.24 39.03
N ALA A 13 29.08 -41.85 38.54
CA ALA A 13 27.70 -41.76 39.09
C ALA A 13 27.57 -42.85 40.21
N PRO A 14 26.42 -43.18 40.88
CA PRO A 14 25.01 -42.93 40.55
C PRO A 14 23.98 -42.80 41.73
N GLN A 15 22.68 -42.68 41.38
CA GLN A 15 21.44 -43.11 42.11
C GLN A 15 21.12 -42.42 43.46
N SER A 16 19.88 -42.27 43.97
CA SER A 16 18.48 -42.59 43.63
C SER A 16 17.60 -41.79 44.63
N ASN A 17 16.31 -41.56 44.35
CA ASN A 17 15.17 -41.86 45.24
C ASN A 17 13.88 -41.14 44.84
N ALA A 18 12.79 -41.90 44.94
CA ALA A 18 11.40 -41.50 44.81
C ALA A 18 10.93 -40.57 45.94
N ASP A 19 9.89 -39.77 45.73
CA ASP A 19 8.56 -40.00 46.34
C ASP A 19 7.53 -39.00 45.80
N GLY A 20 6.26 -39.40 45.76
CA GLY A 20 5.16 -38.63 45.17
C GLY A 20 4.61 -37.53 46.07
N THR A 21 3.81 -36.64 45.48
CA THR A 21 2.65 -36.03 46.14
C THR A 21 1.69 -35.45 45.11
N ASN A 22 0.42 -35.86 45.25
CA ASN A 22 -0.76 -35.39 44.56
C ASN A 22 -0.95 -33.87 44.72
N GLY A 23 -1.27 -33.19 43.62
CA GLY A 23 -1.74 -31.80 43.59
C GLY A 23 -2.96 -31.69 42.68
N THR A 24 -4.13 -31.68 43.32
CA THR A 24 -5.47 -31.53 42.77
C THR A 24 -5.60 -30.34 41.80
N GLU A 25 -5.95 -30.62 40.54
CA GLU A 25 -6.38 -29.60 39.56
C GLU A 25 -7.75 -29.02 39.97
N PRO A 26 -7.92 -27.69 40.00
CA PRO A 26 -9.24 -27.08 40.13
C PRO A 26 -9.99 -27.16 38.79
N PRO A 27 -11.32 -27.35 38.80
CA PRO A 27 -12.12 -27.39 37.59
C PRO A 27 -12.16 -26.00 36.94
N VAL A 28 -11.60 -25.90 35.74
CA VAL A 28 -11.76 -24.75 34.85
C VAL A 28 -13.22 -24.71 34.41
N ASN A 29 -13.97 -23.82 35.05
CA ASN A 29 -15.34 -23.45 34.75
C ASN A 29 -15.38 -22.79 33.36
N ASN A 30 -15.65 -23.59 32.32
CA ASN A 30 -15.98 -23.09 30.99
C ASN A 30 -17.37 -22.46 31.03
N GLN A 31 -17.46 -21.23 31.55
CA GLN A 31 -18.55 -20.34 31.20
C GLN A 31 -18.33 -19.90 29.75
N GLU A 32 -19.03 -20.59 28.86
CA GLU A 32 -19.33 -20.17 27.50
C GLU A 32 -19.89 -18.75 27.56
N VAL A 33 -19.03 -17.76 27.32
CA VAL A 33 -19.44 -16.37 27.18
C VAL A 33 -20.22 -16.31 25.88
N GLU A 34 -21.54 -16.36 26.02
CA GLU A 34 -22.51 -16.03 24.99
C GLU A 34 -22.22 -14.60 24.52
N LEU A 35 -21.40 -14.49 23.48
CA LEU A 35 -21.11 -13.24 22.78
C LEU A 35 -22.44 -12.79 22.17
N GLU A 36 -23.04 -11.77 22.78
CA GLU A 36 -24.24 -11.15 22.23
C GLU A 36 -24.01 -10.79 20.76
N PRO A 37 -24.94 -11.14 19.86
CA PRO A 37 -24.79 -10.86 18.45
C PRO A 37 -24.62 -9.34 18.25
N PRO A 38 -23.65 -8.91 17.44
CA PRO A 38 -23.38 -7.50 17.24
C PRO A 38 -24.64 -6.81 16.70
N ALA A 39 -25.00 -5.71 17.37
CA ALA A 39 -26.14 -4.85 17.07
C ALA A 39 -26.38 -4.71 15.56
N GLU A 40 -27.62 -4.94 15.13
CA GLU A 40 -28.08 -4.86 13.75
C GLU A 40 -27.64 -3.54 13.11
N LEU A 41 -26.58 -3.59 12.28
CA LEU A 41 -26.16 -2.45 11.49
C LEU A 41 -27.27 -2.13 10.49
N ASP A 42 -27.98 -1.03 10.73
CA ASP A 42 -28.98 -0.46 9.83
C ASP A 42 -28.52 -0.57 8.37
N HIS A 43 -29.27 -1.37 7.63
CA HIS A 43 -28.87 -1.86 6.33
C HIS A 43 -28.92 -0.74 5.28
N ILE A 44 -27.76 -0.15 4.97
CA ILE A 44 -27.65 0.85 3.90
C ILE A 44 -27.86 0.12 2.55
N ASN A 45 -28.97 0.40 1.88
CA ASN A 45 -29.24 0.00 0.50
C ASN A 45 -28.72 1.11 -0.43
N THR A 46 -27.80 0.78 -1.35
CA THR A 46 -27.28 1.79 -2.28
C THR A 46 -28.04 1.82 -3.60
N GLY A 47 -28.97 0.90 -3.82
CA GLY A 47 -29.68 0.69 -5.07
C GLY A 47 -28.87 -0.15 -6.07
N LEU A 48 -27.94 -1.00 -5.60
CA LEU A 48 -27.08 -1.79 -6.48
C LEU A 48 -27.86 -2.87 -7.22
N LEU A 49 -28.78 -3.54 -6.55
CA LEU A 49 -29.58 -4.60 -7.16
C LEU A 49 -30.43 -4.07 -8.33
N GLU A 50 -31.11 -2.95 -8.12
CA GLU A 50 -31.91 -2.26 -9.14
C GLU A 50 -31.03 -1.82 -10.32
N TYR A 51 -29.79 -1.37 -10.03
CA TYR A 51 -28.81 -1.04 -11.06
C TYR A 51 -28.40 -2.26 -11.89
N LEU A 52 -28.19 -3.41 -11.25
CA LEU A 52 -27.87 -4.67 -11.93
C LEU A 52 -29.03 -5.13 -12.83
N HIS A 53 -30.28 -5.02 -12.38
CA HIS A 53 -31.45 -5.33 -13.21
C HIS A 53 -31.63 -4.37 -14.39
N ARG A 54 -31.16 -3.13 -14.30
CA ARG A 54 -31.28 -2.14 -15.38
C ARG A 54 -30.24 -2.31 -16.48
N THR A 55 -29.03 -2.73 -16.14
CA THR A 55 -27.90 -2.77 -17.08
C THR A 55 -27.74 -4.14 -17.75
N THR A 56 -27.32 -4.16 -19.03
CA THR A 56 -27.08 -5.41 -19.76
C THR A 56 -26.01 -6.26 -19.08
N GLU A 57 -24.90 -5.65 -18.65
CA GLU A 57 -23.84 -6.34 -17.92
C GLU A 57 -24.33 -6.89 -16.58
N GLY A 58 -25.14 -6.12 -15.84
CA GLY A 58 -25.72 -6.56 -14.58
C GLY A 58 -26.64 -7.77 -14.73
N LYS A 59 -27.51 -7.78 -15.75
CA LYS A 59 -28.36 -8.94 -16.08
C LYS A 59 -27.53 -10.20 -16.39
N VAL A 60 -26.41 -10.04 -17.10
CA VAL A 60 -25.49 -11.17 -17.39
C VAL A 60 -24.87 -11.72 -16.11
N ILE A 61 -24.46 -10.85 -15.18
CA ILE A 61 -23.92 -11.25 -13.87
C ILE A 61 -24.97 -11.99 -13.05
N LEU A 62 -26.19 -11.44 -12.94
CA LEU A 62 -27.30 -12.05 -12.21
C LEU A 62 -27.63 -13.44 -12.76
N LYS A 63 -27.77 -13.58 -14.09
CA LYS A 63 -28.03 -14.86 -14.74
C LYS A 63 -26.91 -15.88 -14.50
N HIS A 64 -25.65 -15.43 -14.50
CA HIS A 64 -24.53 -16.31 -14.18
C HIS A 64 -24.57 -16.78 -12.72
N TYR A 65 -24.88 -15.88 -11.79
CA TYR A 65 -25.05 -16.24 -10.38
C TYR A 65 -26.19 -17.23 -10.15
N GLU A 66 -27.35 -17.04 -10.80
CA GLU A 66 -28.47 -17.99 -10.76
C GLU A 66 -28.02 -19.38 -11.22
N LYS A 67 -27.28 -19.45 -12.33
CA LYS A 67 -26.70 -20.71 -12.83
C LYS A 67 -25.78 -21.35 -11.79
N CYS A 68 -24.83 -20.60 -11.23
CA CYS A 68 -23.92 -21.11 -10.19
C CYS A 68 -24.66 -21.58 -8.93
N SER A 69 -25.72 -20.88 -8.55
CA SER A 69 -26.56 -21.21 -7.38
C SER A 69 -27.38 -22.48 -7.60
N SER A 70 -27.73 -22.80 -8.85
CA SER A 70 -28.47 -24.02 -9.22
C SER A 70 -27.59 -25.28 -9.34
N MET A 71 -26.26 -25.15 -9.29
CA MET A 71 -25.35 -26.31 -9.35
C MET A 71 -25.41 -27.15 -8.06
N GLN A 72 -24.99 -28.42 -8.14
CA GLN A 72 -24.83 -29.29 -6.98
C GLN A 72 -23.37 -29.78 -6.89
N PRO A 73 -22.58 -29.34 -5.88
CA PRO A 73 -22.93 -28.34 -4.86
C PRO A 73 -22.98 -26.92 -5.45
N PRO A 74 -23.83 -26.03 -4.91
CA PRO A 74 -23.89 -24.65 -5.39
C PRO A 74 -22.54 -23.95 -5.24
N GLN A 75 -22.17 -23.19 -6.27
CA GLN A 75 -20.86 -22.55 -6.35
C GLN A 75 -20.98 -21.04 -6.21
N PRO A 76 -19.94 -20.37 -5.69
CA PRO A 76 -19.85 -18.92 -5.80
C PRO A 76 -19.48 -18.53 -7.25
N MET A 77 -19.52 -17.23 -7.57
CA MET A 77 -19.25 -16.78 -8.94
C MET A 77 -17.79 -17.05 -9.35
N ASP A 78 -17.56 -17.29 -10.64
CA ASP A 78 -16.19 -17.45 -11.14
C ASP A 78 -15.39 -16.13 -11.05
N LYS A 79 -14.05 -16.24 -11.10
CA LYS A 79 -13.13 -15.09 -11.00
C LYS A 79 -13.43 -13.99 -12.03
N ASN A 80 -13.86 -14.35 -13.24
CA ASN A 80 -14.12 -13.41 -14.32
C ASN A 80 -15.41 -12.63 -14.06
N VAL A 81 -16.47 -13.30 -13.64
CA VAL A 81 -17.75 -12.68 -13.31
C VAL A 81 -17.64 -11.78 -12.09
N ARG A 82 -16.92 -12.20 -11.04
CA ARG A 82 -16.61 -11.31 -9.91
C ARG A 82 -15.86 -10.05 -10.32
N SER A 83 -14.94 -10.16 -11.27
CA SER A 83 -14.18 -9.01 -11.78
C SER A 83 -15.06 -8.10 -12.65
N LYS A 84 -15.98 -8.66 -13.44
CA LYS A 84 -17.00 -7.90 -14.16
C LYS A 84 -17.92 -7.14 -13.20
N LEU A 85 -18.39 -7.79 -12.14
CA LEU A 85 -19.21 -7.17 -11.11
C LEU A 85 -18.47 -6.00 -10.45
N ALA A 86 -17.24 -6.21 -9.99
CA ALA A 86 -16.45 -5.15 -9.37
C ALA A 86 -16.22 -3.96 -10.32
N ARG A 87 -15.89 -4.21 -11.61
CA ARG A 87 -15.80 -3.14 -12.62
C ARG A 87 -17.11 -2.37 -12.76
N LEU A 88 -18.24 -3.07 -12.85
CA LEU A 88 -19.57 -2.46 -13.00
C LEU A 88 -19.94 -1.60 -11.79
N VAL A 89 -19.62 -2.06 -10.58
CA VAL A 89 -19.84 -1.31 -9.32
C VAL A 89 -19.00 -0.04 -9.28
N ILE A 90 -17.69 -0.13 -9.56
CA ILE A 90 -16.81 1.05 -9.57
C ILE A 90 -17.20 2.03 -10.68
N LYS A 91 -17.58 1.52 -11.87
CA LYS A 91 -18.08 2.34 -12.97
C LYS A 91 -19.34 3.12 -12.56
N ARG A 92 -20.27 2.48 -11.84
CA ARG A 92 -21.46 3.14 -11.30
C ARG A 92 -21.10 4.31 -10.38
N GLU A 93 -20.13 4.12 -9.48
CA GLU A 93 -19.64 5.20 -8.60
C GLU A 93 -19.02 6.34 -9.41
N LYS A 94 -18.23 6.03 -10.44
CA LYS A 94 -17.69 7.05 -11.37
C LYS A 94 -18.82 7.83 -12.04
N ASP A 95 -19.80 7.13 -12.61
CA ASP A 95 -20.89 7.75 -13.37
C ASP A 95 -21.73 8.68 -12.48
N PHE A 96 -21.87 8.39 -11.18
CA PHE A 96 -22.51 9.32 -10.23
C PHE A 96 -21.73 10.61 -10.01
N VAL A 97 -20.40 10.53 -9.99
CA VAL A 97 -19.54 11.71 -9.83
C VAL A 97 -19.53 12.53 -11.12
N VAL A 98 -19.32 11.88 -12.27
CA VAL A 98 -19.23 12.54 -13.58
C VAL A 98 -20.54 13.21 -14.00
N LYS A 99 -21.70 12.66 -13.61
CA LYS A 99 -23.01 13.30 -13.86
C LYS A 99 -23.17 14.70 -13.29
N LYS A 100 -22.35 15.08 -12.31
CA LYS A 100 -22.39 16.39 -11.65
C LYS A 100 -21.49 17.43 -12.31
N ILE A 101 -20.75 17.04 -13.34
CA ILE A 101 -19.69 17.82 -13.96
C ILE A 101 -20.14 18.21 -15.37
N SER A 102 -19.89 19.46 -15.76
CA SER A 102 -20.14 19.92 -17.13
C SER A 102 -19.04 19.43 -18.10
N ALA A 103 -19.29 19.47 -19.41
CA ALA A 103 -18.37 18.90 -20.41
C ALA A 103 -16.98 19.55 -20.42
N ASP A 104 -16.87 20.78 -19.92
CA ASP A 104 -15.64 21.58 -19.92
C ASP A 104 -14.89 21.55 -18.57
N GLU A 105 -15.43 20.84 -17.57
CA GLU A 105 -14.86 20.77 -16.23
C GLU A 105 -14.04 19.48 -16.03
N ILE A 106 -12.84 19.64 -15.44
CA ILE A 106 -11.98 18.52 -15.05
C ILE A 106 -12.29 18.16 -13.60
N LEU A 107 -12.44 16.87 -13.31
CA LEU A 107 -12.63 16.41 -11.94
C LEU A 107 -11.33 16.60 -11.15
N GLU A 108 -11.36 17.37 -10.06
CA GLU A 108 -10.20 17.51 -9.17
C GLU A 108 -9.86 16.19 -8.46
N LYS A 109 -10.90 15.45 -8.04
CA LYS A 109 -10.71 14.26 -7.21
C LYS A 109 -11.82 13.23 -7.40
N PHE A 110 -11.41 12.00 -7.69
CA PHE A 110 -12.27 10.81 -7.60
C PHE A 110 -11.89 9.99 -6.38
N ILE A 111 -12.76 9.95 -5.37
CA ILE A 111 -12.58 9.19 -4.13
C ILE A 111 -13.77 8.27 -3.91
N ILE A 112 -13.46 7.03 -3.57
CA ILE A 112 -14.38 6.14 -2.87
C ILE A 112 -13.80 5.95 -1.47
N THR A 113 -14.53 6.34 -0.44
CA THR A 113 -14.07 6.25 0.95
C THR A 113 -14.00 4.80 1.41
N LYS A 114 -13.23 4.51 2.48
CA LYS A 114 -13.17 3.19 3.11
C LYS A 114 -14.58 2.68 3.44
N ASP A 115 -15.39 3.51 4.11
CA ASP A 115 -16.74 3.13 4.51
C ASP A 115 -17.62 2.86 3.29
N ARG A 116 -17.46 3.63 2.21
CA ARG A 116 -18.19 3.39 0.96
C ARG A 116 -17.81 2.05 0.34
N PHE A 117 -16.53 1.68 0.33
CA PHE A 117 -16.10 0.35 -0.12
C PHE A 117 -16.68 -0.78 0.74
N MET A 118 -16.71 -0.61 2.07
CA MET A 118 -17.31 -1.58 2.97
C MET A 118 -18.81 -1.75 2.73
N ILE A 119 -19.55 -0.64 2.57
CA ILE A 119 -20.98 -0.67 2.22
C ILE A 119 -21.21 -1.45 0.91
N LEU A 120 -20.41 -1.16 -0.12
CA LEU A 120 -20.54 -1.84 -1.42
C LEU A 120 -20.20 -3.33 -1.32
N ALA A 121 -19.15 -3.72 -0.59
CA ALA A 121 -18.77 -5.11 -0.40
C ALA A 121 -19.85 -5.90 0.36
N ASN A 122 -20.40 -5.33 1.44
CA ASN A 122 -21.48 -5.94 2.20
C ASN A 122 -22.80 -6.01 1.42
N GLU A 123 -23.09 -5.02 0.57
CA GLU A 123 -24.24 -5.09 -0.34
C GLU A 123 -24.09 -6.18 -1.40
N ILE A 124 -22.88 -6.37 -1.94
CA ILE A 124 -22.58 -7.47 -2.86
C ILE A 124 -22.83 -8.82 -2.18
N GLU A 125 -22.31 -9.04 -0.97
CA GLU A 125 -22.55 -10.28 -0.21
C GLU A 125 -24.05 -10.52 0.06
N ARG A 126 -24.82 -9.48 0.34
CA ARG A 126 -26.28 -9.60 0.53
C ARG A 126 -27.02 -9.99 -0.75
N ILE A 127 -26.67 -9.36 -1.89
CA ILE A 127 -27.27 -9.68 -3.19
C ILE A 127 -26.86 -11.10 -3.63
N PHE A 128 -25.61 -11.47 -3.36
CA PHE A 128 -25.00 -12.73 -3.76
C PHE A 128 -24.58 -13.52 -2.53
N GLN A 129 -25.54 -14.15 -1.84
CA GLN A 129 -25.39 -14.82 -0.53
C GLN A 129 -24.23 -15.84 -0.39
N ARG A 130 -23.59 -16.26 -1.49
CA ARG A 130 -22.42 -17.16 -1.49
C ARG A 130 -21.09 -16.46 -1.73
N GLU A 131 -21.12 -15.18 -2.00
CA GLU A 131 -19.95 -14.33 -2.05
C GLU A 131 -19.58 -13.88 -0.64
N ASN A 132 -18.35 -13.43 -0.46
CA ASN A 132 -17.88 -12.92 0.82
C ASN A 132 -17.41 -11.47 0.65
N ALA A 133 -17.82 -10.57 1.54
CA ALA A 133 -17.46 -9.16 1.46
C ALA A 133 -15.93 -8.93 1.39
N SER A 134 -15.13 -9.73 2.10
CA SER A 134 -13.66 -9.65 2.07
C SER A 134 -13.05 -9.95 0.70
N THR A 135 -13.75 -10.67 -0.19
CA THR A 135 -13.31 -10.87 -1.58
C THR A 135 -13.33 -9.56 -2.38
N TYR A 136 -14.25 -8.66 -2.01
CA TYR A 136 -14.47 -7.40 -2.70
C TYR A 136 -13.70 -6.25 -2.08
N PHE A 137 -13.59 -6.22 -0.76
CA PHE A 137 -12.79 -5.21 -0.07
C PHE A 137 -12.32 -5.68 1.31
N VAL A 138 -11.02 -5.51 1.57
CA VAL A 138 -10.43 -5.60 2.92
C VAL A 138 -9.81 -4.24 3.22
N PRO A 139 -10.23 -3.56 4.30
CA PRO A 139 -9.68 -2.26 4.65
C PRO A 139 -8.23 -2.39 5.14
N PHE A 140 -7.49 -1.28 5.07
CA PHE A 140 -6.22 -1.18 5.77
C PHE A 140 -6.44 -1.36 7.28
N HIS A 141 -5.58 -2.16 7.90
CA HIS A 141 -5.58 -2.40 9.33
C HIS A 141 -4.14 -2.47 9.84
N GLN A 142 -3.89 -1.84 10.98
CA GLN A 142 -2.59 -1.89 11.66
C GLN A 142 -2.82 -2.26 13.12
N GLU A 143 -2.24 -3.38 13.53
CA GLU A 143 -2.26 -3.88 14.90
C GLU A 143 -0.82 -4.12 15.36
N GLY A 144 -0.32 -3.20 16.20
CA GLY A 144 1.09 -3.20 16.61
C GLY A 144 2.05 -3.07 15.42
N LYS A 145 2.78 -4.15 15.13
CA LYS A 145 3.74 -4.25 14.01
C LYS A 145 3.15 -4.86 12.75
N GLU A 146 1.98 -5.48 12.84
CA GLU A 146 1.34 -6.10 11.68
C GLU A 146 0.55 -5.05 10.91
N VAL A 147 0.80 -4.99 9.60
CA VAL A 147 0.18 -4.03 8.69
C VAL A 147 -0.47 -4.80 7.55
N THR A 148 -1.80 -4.77 7.49
CA THR A 148 -2.57 -5.28 6.36
C THR A 148 -2.86 -4.16 5.40
N GLN A 149 -2.33 -4.27 4.18
CA GLN A 149 -2.63 -3.35 3.09
C GLN A 149 -4.10 -3.49 2.67
N GLN A 150 -4.70 -2.38 2.25
CA GLN A 150 -6.03 -2.41 1.63
C GLN A 150 -6.00 -3.32 0.39
N SER A 151 -7.02 -4.16 0.23
CA SER A 151 -7.07 -5.13 -0.86
C SER A 151 -8.51 -5.45 -1.30
N GLY A 152 -8.65 -6.34 -2.28
CA GLY A 152 -9.96 -6.77 -2.81
C GLY A 152 -10.25 -6.23 -4.22
N LYS A 153 -11.25 -6.84 -4.87
CA LYS A 153 -11.58 -6.56 -6.28
C LYS A 153 -12.06 -5.12 -6.53
N LEU A 154 -12.83 -4.56 -5.60
CA LEU A 154 -13.32 -3.18 -5.73
C LEU A 154 -12.16 -2.20 -5.68
N HIS A 155 -11.24 -2.36 -4.73
CA HIS A 155 -10.05 -1.51 -4.62
C HIS A 155 -9.16 -1.60 -5.86
N TYR A 156 -8.90 -2.82 -6.35
CA TYR A 156 -8.12 -3.04 -7.57
C TYR A 156 -8.72 -2.34 -8.80
N HIS A 157 -10.02 -2.53 -9.04
CA HIS A 157 -10.68 -1.89 -10.19
C HIS A 157 -10.85 -0.39 -10.04
N PHE A 158 -10.95 0.12 -8.80
CA PHE A 158 -10.89 1.56 -8.53
C PHE A 158 -9.54 2.16 -8.93
N GLY A 159 -8.42 1.53 -8.55
CA GLY A 159 -7.09 1.97 -8.96
C GLY A 159 -6.97 2.05 -10.48
N TYR A 160 -7.31 0.96 -11.18
CA TYR A 160 -7.29 0.90 -12.64
C TYR A 160 -8.16 1.98 -13.30
N LEU A 161 -9.41 2.14 -12.85
CA LEU A 161 -10.31 3.16 -13.40
C LEU A 161 -9.79 4.57 -13.14
N LYS A 162 -9.24 4.82 -11.95
CA LYS A 162 -8.68 6.12 -11.58
C LYS A 162 -7.48 6.48 -12.45
N ASP A 163 -6.63 5.52 -12.77
CA ASP A 163 -5.48 5.75 -13.65
C ASP A 163 -5.92 6.00 -15.10
N SER A 164 -6.87 5.21 -15.62
CA SER A 164 -7.51 5.47 -16.92
C SER A 164 -8.13 6.87 -16.99
N MET A 165 -8.82 7.34 -15.94
CA MET A 165 -9.37 8.71 -15.93
C MET A 165 -8.29 9.81 -15.98
N LYS A 166 -7.09 9.55 -15.44
CA LYS A 166 -5.95 10.49 -15.55
C LYS A 166 -5.30 10.46 -16.93
N GLU A 167 -5.34 9.31 -17.59
CA GLU A 167 -4.87 9.14 -18.97
C GLU A 167 -5.78 9.87 -19.95
N ASP A 168 -7.09 9.80 -19.73
CA ASP A 168 -8.12 10.47 -20.54
C ASP A 168 -8.25 11.98 -20.26
N GLY A 169 -7.49 12.53 -19.29
CA GLY A 169 -7.58 13.94 -18.89
C GLY A 169 -8.87 14.31 -18.13
N LEU A 170 -9.69 13.33 -17.75
CA LEU A 170 -10.94 13.53 -17.00
C LEU A 170 -10.74 13.78 -15.52
N LEU A 171 -9.65 13.25 -14.97
CA LEU A 171 -9.22 13.46 -13.59
C LEU A 171 -7.91 14.22 -13.63
N MET A 172 -7.85 15.33 -12.89
CA MET A 172 -6.58 16.03 -12.66
C MET A 172 -5.56 14.97 -12.24
N ARG A 173 -4.51 14.81 -13.05
CA ARG A 173 -3.29 14.25 -12.47
C ARG A 173 -3.03 15.17 -11.31
N LYS A 174 -2.74 14.58 -10.14
CA LYS A 174 -1.94 15.32 -9.20
C LYS A 174 -0.62 15.51 -9.94
N GLU A 175 -0.55 16.54 -10.78
CA GLU A 175 0.66 17.31 -10.91
C GLU A 175 1.09 17.42 -9.46
N ILE A 176 2.30 16.97 -9.18
CA ILE A 176 2.94 17.53 -8.01
C ILE A 176 3.08 18.99 -8.42
N ILE A 177 2.01 19.75 -8.22
CA ILE A 177 2.04 21.19 -8.18
C ILE A 177 3.05 21.37 -7.07
N ASP A 178 4.28 21.66 -7.46
CA ASP A 178 5.16 22.52 -6.68
C ASP A 178 4.31 23.76 -6.43
N ILE A 179 3.51 23.70 -5.35
CA ILE A 179 2.62 24.79 -4.94
C ILE A 179 3.44 26.02 -4.58
N ASP A 180 4.75 25.87 -4.44
CA ASP A 180 5.70 26.94 -4.63
C ASP A 180 6.57 26.56 -5.83
N GLN A 181 6.50 27.29 -6.95
CA GLN A 181 7.81 27.61 -7.54
C GLN A 181 8.48 28.41 -6.43
N PRO A 182 9.47 27.85 -5.71
CA PRO A 182 10.14 28.65 -4.70
C PRO A 182 10.61 29.89 -5.44
N ILE A 183 10.28 31.08 -4.92
CA ILE A 183 11.01 32.28 -5.31
C ILE A 183 12.43 31.94 -4.90
N ILE A 184 13.24 31.49 -5.87
CA ILE A 184 14.61 31.08 -5.63
C ILE A 184 15.29 32.35 -5.15
N SER A 185 15.58 32.38 -3.85
CA SER A 185 16.31 33.49 -3.28
C SER A 185 17.77 33.37 -3.75
N SER A 186 18.46 34.50 -3.87
CA SER A 186 19.90 34.49 -4.15
C SER A 186 20.66 33.61 -3.13
N THR A 187 20.17 33.57 -1.88
CA THR A 187 20.71 32.73 -0.81
C THR A 187 20.54 31.23 -1.06
N ASP A 188 19.53 30.79 -1.81
CA ASP A 188 19.37 29.36 -2.11
C ASP A 188 20.29 28.89 -3.24
N GLU A 189 20.52 29.75 -4.24
CA GLU A 189 21.50 29.46 -5.30
C GLU A 189 22.92 29.34 -4.76
N GLU A 190 23.27 30.22 -3.81
CA GLU A 190 24.54 30.16 -3.09
C GLU A 190 24.71 28.85 -2.33
N LYS A 191 23.67 28.39 -1.61
CA LYS A 191 23.69 27.09 -0.91
C LYS A 191 23.83 25.91 -1.87
N ILE A 192 23.16 25.94 -3.03
CA ILE A 192 23.28 24.90 -4.07
C ILE A 192 24.69 24.84 -4.63
N LEU A 193 25.26 26.01 -4.96
CA LEU A 193 26.63 26.10 -5.48
C LEU A 193 27.62 25.60 -4.44
N TRP A 194 27.46 26.03 -3.18
CA TRP A 194 28.29 25.58 -2.06
C TRP A 194 28.26 24.05 -1.92
N LEU A 195 27.07 23.44 -1.95
CA LEU A 195 26.91 21.98 -1.88
C LEU A 195 27.56 21.22 -3.04
N SER A 196 27.78 21.90 -4.18
CA SER A 196 28.43 21.27 -5.34
C SER A 196 29.94 21.22 -5.24
N GLU A 197 30.53 22.12 -4.44
CA GLU A 197 31.98 22.27 -4.30
C GLU A 197 32.50 21.70 -2.97
N ASN A 198 31.67 21.66 -1.93
CA ASN A 198 32.07 21.35 -0.57
C ASN A 198 31.43 20.05 -0.06
N VAL A 199 32.21 19.29 0.70
CA VAL A 199 31.77 18.06 1.38
C VAL A 199 31.87 18.14 2.90
N ASP A 200 32.52 19.19 3.41
CA ASP A 200 32.73 19.49 4.82
C ASP A 200 32.69 21.01 5.02
N PRO A 201 32.27 21.51 6.20
CA PRO A 201 31.90 20.74 7.39
C PRO A 201 30.51 20.08 7.27
N TRP A 202 30.39 18.84 7.76
CA TRP A 202 29.17 18.03 7.62
C TRP A 202 27.89 18.70 8.18
N THR A 203 28.01 19.52 9.23
CA THR A 203 26.88 20.26 9.79
C THR A 203 26.25 21.22 8.78
N GLU A 204 27.07 21.91 7.99
CA GLU A 204 26.60 22.84 6.95
C GLU A 204 26.04 22.06 5.75
N VAL A 205 26.65 20.92 5.40
CA VAL A 205 26.11 20.02 4.37
C VAL A 205 24.71 19.56 4.73
N GLU A 206 24.46 19.08 5.96
CA GLU A 206 23.12 18.64 6.37
C GLU A 206 22.09 19.76 6.35
N GLU A 207 22.48 20.93 6.85
CA GLU A 207 21.61 22.11 6.87
C GLU A 207 21.26 22.56 5.46
N TYR A 208 22.26 22.82 4.61
CA TYR A 208 22.03 23.27 3.24
C TYR A 208 21.34 22.21 2.41
N TRP A 209 21.63 20.92 2.63
CA TRP A 209 20.93 19.84 1.94
C TRP A 209 19.45 19.86 2.28
N ARG A 210 19.09 20.00 3.54
CA ARG A 210 17.67 20.09 3.95
C ARG A 210 17.00 21.31 3.34
N ASP A 211 17.64 22.48 3.44
CA ASP A 211 17.05 23.75 3.01
C ASP A 211 16.85 23.83 1.49
N THR A 212 17.76 23.24 0.71
CA THR A 212 17.74 23.29 -0.75
C THR A 212 16.97 22.15 -1.41
N LEU A 213 16.21 21.35 -0.64
CA LEU A 213 15.53 20.15 -1.13
C LEU A 213 14.67 20.40 -2.37
N ILE A 214 13.87 21.48 -2.36
CA ILE A 214 12.95 21.82 -3.45
C ILE A 214 13.74 22.15 -4.73
N ILE A 215 14.78 22.98 -4.62
CA ILE A 215 15.57 23.43 -5.76
C ILE A 215 16.41 22.29 -6.34
N ARG A 216 17.00 21.44 -5.50
CA ARG A 216 17.73 20.25 -5.98
C ARG A 216 16.81 19.26 -6.70
N ARG A 217 15.57 19.11 -6.22
CA ARG A 217 14.56 18.30 -6.89
C ARG A 217 14.18 18.90 -8.24
N ASP A 218 13.99 20.21 -8.31
CA ASP A 218 13.66 20.91 -9.55
C ASP A 218 14.78 20.76 -10.59
N LEU A 219 16.03 20.95 -10.17
CA LEU A 219 17.22 20.73 -10.98
C LEU A 219 17.26 19.32 -11.60
N PHE A 220 16.82 18.30 -10.87
CA PHE A 220 16.77 16.91 -11.34
C PHE A 220 15.59 16.61 -12.25
N LEU A 221 14.41 17.16 -11.97
CA LEU A 221 13.20 16.84 -12.74
C LEU A 221 13.05 17.67 -14.01
N ARG A 222 13.55 18.91 -14.04
CA ARG A 222 13.40 19.81 -15.19
C ARG A 222 14.52 19.73 -16.21
N ASN A 223 15.65 19.13 -15.85
CA ASN A 223 16.77 18.97 -16.76
C ASN A 223 16.83 17.53 -17.29
N PRO A 224 16.34 17.27 -18.53
CA PRO A 224 16.27 15.91 -19.08
C PRO A 224 17.65 15.26 -19.25
N ASP A 225 18.71 16.06 -19.33
CA ASP A 225 20.10 15.58 -19.45
C ASP A 225 20.74 15.31 -18.07
N PHE A 226 20.07 15.68 -16.97
CA PHE A 226 20.61 15.53 -15.62
C PHE A 226 20.33 14.13 -15.07
N THR A 227 21.19 13.19 -15.46
CA THR A 227 21.14 11.80 -15.02
C THR A 227 21.43 11.65 -13.51
N VAL A 228 21.07 10.50 -12.94
CA VAL A 228 21.43 10.15 -11.55
C VAL A 228 22.95 10.26 -11.34
N HIS A 229 23.75 9.81 -12.31
CA HIS A 229 25.21 9.93 -12.24
C HIS A 229 25.66 11.39 -12.16
N ALA A 230 25.17 12.24 -13.06
CA ALA A 230 25.49 13.67 -13.07
C ALA A 230 25.06 14.36 -11.76
N TYR A 231 23.97 13.91 -11.15
CA TYR A 231 23.51 14.39 -9.85
C TYR A 231 24.50 14.06 -8.71
N PHE A 232 25.04 12.84 -8.67
CA PHE A 232 26.05 12.43 -7.68
C PHE A 232 27.42 13.07 -7.94
N GLU A 233 27.78 13.31 -9.20
CA GLU A 233 29.01 14.05 -9.54
C GLU A 233 28.90 15.51 -9.12
N LYS A 234 27.72 16.13 -9.32
CA LYS A 234 27.47 17.50 -8.90
C LYS A 234 27.50 17.63 -7.38
N PHE A 235 26.92 16.69 -6.63
CA PHE A 235 26.85 16.75 -5.17
C PHE A 235 27.71 15.65 -4.53
N LYS A 236 29.04 15.88 -4.51
CA LYS A 236 30.03 14.89 -4.05
C LYS A 236 29.80 14.37 -2.63
N CYS A 237 29.16 15.15 -1.77
CA CYS A 237 28.81 14.75 -0.41
C CYS A 237 27.96 13.46 -0.37
N LEU A 238 27.19 13.16 -1.43
CA LEU A 238 26.38 11.95 -1.55
C LEU A 238 27.19 10.66 -1.76
N SER A 239 28.40 10.77 -2.28
CA SER A 239 29.29 9.62 -2.50
C SER A 239 29.98 9.18 -1.21
N MET A 240 29.94 10.00 -0.16
CA MET A 240 30.51 9.69 1.15
C MET A 240 29.59 8.77 1.97
N GLN A 241 30.15 8.11 2.99
CA GLN A 241 29.38 7.26 3.89
C GLN A 241 28.25 8.03 4.60
N GLN A 242 28.55 9.26 5.06
CA GLN A 242 27.56 10.14 5.67
C GLN A 242 26.48 10.59 4.68
N GLY A 243 26.82 10.73 3.39
CA GLY A 243 25.86 10.99 2.30
C GLY A 243 24.83 9.87 2.12
N LYS A 244 25.25 8.61 2.27
CA LYS A 244 24.32 7.47 2.28
C LYS A 244 23.36 7.54 3.46
N GLU A 245 23.86 7.93 4.64
CA GLU A 245 23.01 8.13 5.82
C GLU A 245 22.02 9.27 5.62
N LEU A 246 22.45 10.38 4.99
CA LEU A 246 21.60 11.54 4.67
C LEU A 246 20.38 11.14 3.83
N GLN A 247 20.58 10.26 2.85
CA GLN A 247 19.49 9.70 2.03
C GLN A 247 18.54 8.83 2.86
N THR A 248 19.07 8.00 3.77
CA THR A 248 18.22 7.12 4.60
C THR A 248 17.44 7.85 5.71
N ARG A 249 17.95 8.98 6.22
CA ARG A 249 17.30 9.81 7.25
C ARG A 249 16.25 10.75 6.66
N SER A 250 16.45 11.23 5.44
CA SER A 250 15.49 12.04 4.70
C SER A 250 14.31 11.21 4.15
N LYS A 251 13.55 10.55 5.04
CA LYS A 251 12.33 9.79 4.71
C LYS A 251 11.12 10.70 4.43
N SER A 252 11.35 11.94 4.00
CA SER A 252 10.27 12.78 3.48
C SER A 252 10.01 12.38 2.02
N THR A 253 8.87 11.76 1.87
CA THR A 253 8.27 11.05 0.73
C THR A 253 8.47 11.75 -0.62
N THR A 254 8.75 10.94 -1.65
CA THR A 254 8.72 11.21 -3.12
C THR A 254 10.08 11.07 -3.82
N LEU A 255 11.14 11.76 -3.40
CA LEU A 255 12.43 11.70 -4.13
C LEU A 255 13.15 10.34 -3.94
N LEU A 256 13.07 9.76 -2.74
CA LEU A 256 13.71 8.47 -2.44
C LEU A 256 13.03 7.29 -3.16
N LEU A 257 11.72 7.37 -3.40
CA LEU A 257 11.00 6.35 -4.19
C LEU A 257 11.39 6.44 -5.66
N PHE A 258 11.60 7.65 -6.19
CA PHE A 258 12.07 7.84 -7.56
C PHE A 258 13.52 7.39 -7.74
N LEU A 259 14.43 7.80 -6.86
CA LEU A 259 15.83 7.37 -6.91
C LEU A 259 15.99 5.86 -6.62
N SER A 260 15.20 5.28 -5.70
CA SER A 260 15.23 3.83 -5.48
C SER A 260 14.64 3.05 -6.65
N MET A 261 13.55 3.52 -7.28
CA MET A 261 13.02 2.88 -8.50
C MET A 261 14.01 2.98 -9.66
N VAL A 262 14.64 4.12 -9.90
CA VAL A 262 15.63 4.28 -10.98
C VAL A 262 16.89 3.43 -10.73
N MET A 263 17.37 3.35 -9.48
CA MET A 263 18.52 2.51 -9.13
C MET A 263 18.19 1.01 -9.18
N ILE A 264 16.96 0.59 -8.86
CA ILE A 264 16.52 -0.80 -9.02
C ILE A 264 16.37 -1.15 -10.51
N SER A 265 15.87 -0.24 -11.35
CA SER A 265 15.73 -0.47 -12.79
C SER A 265 17.06 -0.53 -13.55
N GLY A 266 18.11 0.17 -13.08
CA GLY A 266 19.44 0.16 -13.71
C GLY A 266 20.23 -1.15 -13.51
N VAL A 267 19.89 -1.95 -12.50
CA VAL A 267 20.61 -3.22 -12.19
C VAL A 267 20.11 -4.39 -13.04
N TYR A 268 18.96 -4.26 -13.73
CA TYR A 268 18.37 -5.34 -14.55
C TYR A 268 18.52 -5.14 -16.08
N SER A 269 19.37 -4.22 -16.55
CA SER A 269 19.62 -4.00 -18.00
C SER A 269 21.06 -4.28 -18.44
N THR A 270 21.74 -5.21 -17.76
CA THR A 270 22.95 -5.84 -18.30
C THR A 270 22.87 -7.35 -18.16
N SER A 271 22.13 -7.99 -19.06
CA SER A 271 22.29 -9.39 -19.51
C SER A 271 21.41 -9.62 -20.74
#